data_AF-A0A2U9ITZ4-F1
#
_entry.id   AF-A0A2U9ITZ4-F1
#
_cell.length_a   1.000
_cell.length_b   1.000
_cell.length_c   1.000
_cell.angle_alpha   90.00
_cell.angle_beta   90.00
_cell.angle_gamma   90.00
#
_symmetry.space_group_name_H-M   'P 1'
#
loop_
_entity.id
_entity.type
_entity.pdbx_description
1 polymer ?
#
loop_
_entity_poly.entity_id
_entity_poly.type
_entity_poly.pdbx_seq_one_letter_code
_entity_poly.pdbx_strand_id
1 'polypeptide(L)'
;MIIMLVRMNEREFDKVLSTLKSLVYDYNTKIKDHGVYLKPFHIVYKRGGKRYIYIGKYWYRLEKLNGKLKWIYLGKMKPMDQLPDPPSIPETTIIKEDTIYVFDDSLLNQLKRYN
;
A
#
# COMPACT_ATOMS: atom_id res chain seq x y z
N MET A 1 9.77 -19.73 8.47
CA MET A 1 8.85 -18.88 9.25
C MET A 1 7.45 -19.37 8.97
N ILE A 2 6.66 -19.72 9.99
CA ILE A 2 5.27 -20.17 9.80
C ILE A 2 4.43 -18.91 9.62
N ILE A 3 3.75 -18.80 8.48
CA ILE A 3 2.80 -17.72 8.20
C ILE A 3 1.53 -17.96 9.00
N MET A 4 1.08 -16.97 9.76
CA MET A 4 -0.19 -17.01 10.46
C MET A 4 -1.18 -16.02 9.86
N LEU A 5 -2.44 -16.44 9.73
CA LEU A 5 -3.51 -15.54 9.32
C LEU A 5 -4.07 -14.81 10.54
N VAL A 6 -4.07 -13.49 10.46
CA VAL A 6 -4.67 -12.59 11.45
C VAL A 6 -6.06 -12.18 10.96
N ARG A 7 -6.99 -12.09 11.90
CA ARG A 7 -8.33 -11.52 11.69
C ARG A 7 -8.49 -10.31 12.60
N MET A 8 -8.90 -9.18 12.04
CA MET A 8 -9.18 -7.95 12.78
C MET A 8 -10.53 -7.38 12.40
N ASN A 9 -11.20 -6.74 13.35
CA ASN A 9 -12.37 -5.93 13.01
C ASN A 9 -11.95 -4.62 12.33
N GLU A 10 -12.91 -3.91 11.74
CA GLU A 10 -12.66 -2.66 11.02
C GLU A 10 -11.96 -1.59 11.87
N ARG A 11 -12.38 -1.40 13.12
CA ARG A 11 -11.78 -0.39 14.00
C ARG A 11 -10.31 -0.68 14.32
N GLU A 12 -9.96 -1.93 14.54
CA GLU A 12 -8.57 -2.36 14.78
C GLU A 12 -7.73 -2.19 13.51
N PHE A 13 -8.27 -2.65 12.39
CA PHE A 13 -7.56 -2.62 11.11
C PHE A 13 -7.37 -1.21 10.58
N ASP A 14 -8.29 -0.27 10.85
CA ASP A 14 -8.15 1.13 10.43
C ASP A 14 -6.88 1.77 10.98
N LYS A 15 -6.45 1.40 12.20
CA LYS A 15 -5.18 1.85 12.78
C LYS A 15 -4.00 1.31 11.98
N VAL A 16 -4.01 0.01 11.68
CA VAL A 16 -2.99 -0.67 10.87
C VAL A 16 -2.90 -0.02 9.49
N LEU A 17 -4.04 0.17 8.82
CA LEU A 17 -4.13 0.76 7.50
C LEU A 17 -3.65 2.22 7.49
N SER A 18 -3.97 2.99 8.53
CA SER A 18 -3.50 4.37 8.69
C SER A 18 -1.98 4.44 8.78
N THR A 19 -1.37 3.60 9.61
CA THR A 19 0.09 3.52 9.75
C THR A 19 0.75 3.17 8.42
N LEU A 20 0.25 2.14 7.73
CA LEU A 20 0.76 1.72 6.42
C LEU A 20 0.67 2.83 5.38
N LYS A 21 -0.45 3.57 5.32
CA LYS A 21 -0.62 4.71 4.43
C LYS A 21 0.36 5.83 4.75
N SER A 22 0.58 6.13 6.03
CA SER A 22 1.54 7.15 6.47
C SER A 22 2.95 6.84 5.96
N LEU A 23 3.42 5.59 6.11
CA LEU A 23 4.74 5.18 5.61
C LEU A 23 4.91 5.47 4.11
N VAL A 24 3.88 5.20 3.31
CA VAL A 24 3.91 5.48 1.87
C VAL A 24 3.84 6.99 1.57
N TYR A 25 3.06 7.75 2.34
CA TYR A 25 2.99 9.21 2.18
C TYR A 25 4.28 9.92 2.57
N ASP A 26 4.90 9.50 3.67
CA ASP A 26 6.19 10.02 4.12
C ASP A 26 7.28 9.74 3.09
N TYR A 27 7.29 8.53 2.52
CA TYR A 27 8.16 8.18 1.42
C TYR A 27 7.90 9.05 0.18
N ASN A 28 6.65 9.16 -0.27
CA ASN A 28 6.26 9.96 -1.43
C ASN A 28 6.63 11.45 -1.28
N THR A 29 6.60 11.97 -0.05
CA THR A 29 7.03 13.34 0.24
C THR A 29 8.52 13.54 -0.04
N LYS A 30 9.36 12.54 0.28
CA LYS A 30 10.82 12.58 0.03
C LYS A 30 11.18 12.51 -1.46
N ILE A 31 10.32 11.87 -2.27
CA ILE A 31 10.60 11.65 -3.70
C ILE A 31 9.78 12.54 -4.64
N LYS A 32 8.93 13.43 -4.12
CA LYS A 32 7.95 14.21 -4.89
C LYS A 32 8.53 14.94 -6.11
N ASP A 33 9.77 15.39 -6.02
CA ASP A 33 10.45 16.17 -7.08
C ASP A 33 10.83 15.31 -8.29
N HIS A 34 10.72 13.98 -8.18
CA HIS A 34 10.97 13.04 -9.28
C HIS A 34 9.71 12.77 -10.14
N GLY A 35 8.54 13.32 -9.76
CA GLY A 35 7.29 13.16 -10.52
C GLY A 35 6.71 11.74 -10.53
N VAL A 36 7.26 10.84 -9.73
CA VAL A 36 6.79 9.47 -9.54
C VAL A 36 6.41 9.22 -8.09
N TYR A 37 5.44 8.33 -7.89
CA TYR A 37 4.85 8.06 -6.60
C TYR A 37 4.51 6.58 -6.45
N LEU A 38 4.68 6.07 -5.24
CA LEU A 38 4.18 4.76 -4.86
C LEU A 38 2.71 4.89 -4.46
N LYS A 39 1.84 4.07 -5.05
CA LYS A 39 0.40 4.12 -4.79
C LYS A 39 0.11 3.70 -3.34
N PRO A 40 -0.49 4.56 -2.51
CA PRO A 40 -0.72 4.27 -1.10
C PRO A 40 -1.61 3.05 -0.89
N PHE A 41 -2.68 2.91 -1.68
CA PHE A 41 -3.52 1.71 -1.65
C PHE A 41 -4.23 1.47 -2.99
N HIS A 42 -4.47 0.21 -3.31
CA HIS A 42 -5.29 -0.24 -4.42
C HIS A 42 -6.32 -1.24 -3.93
N ILE A 43 -7.60 -0.98 -4.18
CA ILE A 43 -8.71 -1.86 -3.81
C ILE A 43 -9.25 -2.51 -5.08
N VAL A 44 -9.36 -3.84 -5.05
CA VAL A 44 -10.05 -4.64 -6.06
C VAL A 44 -11.32 -5.19 -5.45
N TYR A 45 -12.46 -4.84 -6.04
CA TYR A 45 -13.78 -5.32 -5.62
C TYR A 45 -14.11 -6.62 -6.35
N LYS A 46 -14.64 -7.61 -5.63
CA LYS A 46 -15.16 -8.86 -6.19
C LYS A 46 -16.64 -9.03 -5.86
N ARG A 47 -17.30 -9.95 -6.58
CA ARG A 47 -18.68 -10.35 -6.31
C ARG A 47 -18.79 -10.91 -4.88
N GLY A 48 -19.92 -10.70 -4.21
CA GLY A 48 -20.14 -11.14 -2.83
C GLY A 48 -19.47 -10.26 -1.77
N GLY A 49 -19.26 -8.96 -2.04
CA GLY A 49 -18.80 -7.99 -1.04
C GLY A 49 -17.31 -8.02 -0.70
N LYS A 50 -16.58 -9.05 -1.15
CA LYS A 50 -15.15 -9.24 -0.91
C LYS A 50 -14.28 -8.16 -1.56
N ARG A 51 -13.31 -7.64 -0.81
CA ARG A 51 -12.34 -6.64 -1.29
C ARG A 51 -10.92 -7.10 -1.06
N TYR A 52 -10.04 -6.84 -2.01
CA TYR A 52 -8.61 -7.10 -1.93
C TYR A 52 -7.89 -5.77 -1.87
N ILE A 53 -7.03 -5.59 -0.88
CA ILE A 53 -6.33 -4.33 -0.63
C ILE A 53 -4.83 -4.57 -0.74
N TYR A 54 -4.17 -3.76 -1.57
CA TYR A 54 -2.72 -3.77 -1.77
C TYR A 54 -2.18 -2.39 -1.39
N ILE A 55 -1.16 -2.34 -0.54
CA ILE A 55 -0.53 -1.10 -0.08
C ILE A 55 0.85 -0.98 -0.71
N GLY A 56 1.21 0.20 -1.21
CA GLY A 56 2.59 0.49 -1.60
C GLY A 56 3.16 -0.42 -2.70
N LYS A 57 2.31 -1.02 -3.54
CA LYS A 57 2.72 -2.10 -4.46
C LYS A 57 3.05 -1.62 -5.88
N TYR A 58 2.54 -0.45 -6.26
CA TYR A 58 2.48 -0.03 -7.66
C TYR A 58 2.99 1.39 -7.80
N TRP A 59 3.86 1.60 -8.78
CA TRP A 59 4.43 2.89 -9.12
C TRP A 59 3.59 3.60 -10.16
N TYR A 60 3.45 4.91 -10.00
CA TYR A 60 2.77 5.77 -10.95
C TYR A 60 3.56 7.05 -11.20
N ARG A 61 3.45 7.57 -12.42
CA ARG A 61 3.86 8.92 -12.78
C ARG A 61 2.65 9.84 -12.77
N LEU A 62 2.83 11.06 -12.30
CA LEU A 62 1.82 12.11 -12.41
C LEU A 62 2.17 13.01 -13.59
N GLU A 63 1.30 13.07 -14.59
CA GLU A 63 1.46 13.94 -15.76
C GLU A 63 0.31 14.94 -15.87
N LYS A 64 0.59 16.14 -16.36
CA LYS A 64 -0.44 17.16 -16.63
C LYS A 64 -0.69 17.22 -18.14
N LEU A 65 -1.83 16.72 -18.58
CA LEU A 65 -2.25 16.73 -19.99
C LEU A 65 -3.50 17.60 -20.13
N ASN A 66 -3.42 18.65 -20.95
CA ASN A 66 -4.51 19.60 -21.19
C ASN A 66 -5.14 20.15 -19.90
N GLY A 67 -4.31 20.51 -18.92
CA GLY A 67 -4.76 21.01 -17.62
C GLY A 67 -5.26 19.95 -16.63
N LYS A 68 -5.43 18.69 -17.06
CA LYS A 68 -5.88 17.58 -16.21
C LYS A 68 -4.70 16.74 -15.72
N LEU A 69 -4.75 16.36 -14.45
CA LEU A 69 -3.80 15.41 -13.88
C LEU A 69 -4.16 13.99 -14.33
N LYS A 70 -3.16 13.26 -14.83
CA LYS A 70 -3.27 11.86 -15.23
C LYS A 70 -2.23 11.04 -14.48
N TRP A 71 -2.68 9.96 -13.87
CA TRP A 71 -1.83 8.95 -13.26
C TRP A 71 -1.50 7.87 -14.29
N ILE A 72 -0.20 7.66 -14.55
CA ILE A 72 0.29 6.65 -15.49
C ILE A 72 0.94 5.54 -14.71
N TYR A 73 0.46 4.31 -14.89
CA TYR A 73 1.02 3.13 -14.23
C TYR A 73 2.41 2.79 -14.79
N LEU A 74 3.39 2.59 -13.90
CA LEU A 74 4.78 2.29 -14.26
C LEU A 74 5.20 0.84 -13.95
N GLY A 75 4.39 0.09 -13.21
CA GLY A 75 4.75 -1.27 -12.79
C GLY A 75 4.88 -1.42 -11.27
N LYS A 76 5.52 -2.52 -10.85
CA LYS A 76 5.80 -2.83 -9.44
C LYS A 76 7.24 -2.50 -9.03
N MET A 77 8.17 -2.44 -9.99
CA MET A 77 9.58 -2.19 -9.71
C MET A 77 9.86 -0.70 -9.49
N LYS A 78 10.84 -0.40 -8.65
CA LYS A 78 11.35 0.97 -8.44
C LYS A 78 11.77 1.53 -9.82
N PRO A 79 11.21 2.67 -10.26
CA PRO A 79 11.37 3.13 -11.64
C PRO A 79 12.74 3.77 -11.93
N MET A 80 13.49 4.12 -10.89
CA MET A 80 14.77 4.84 -10.96
C MET A 80 15.67 4.38 -9.82
N ASP A 81 16.93 4.06 -10.10
CA ASP A 81 17.86 3.53 -9.10
C ASP A 81 18.25 4.56 -8.04
N GLN A 82 18.33 5.84 -8.40
CA GLN A 82 18.67 6.92 -7.46
C GLN A 82 17.59 7.23 -6.41
N LEU A 83 16.38 6.69 -6.56
CA LEU A 83 15.35 6.86 -5.55
C LEU A 83 15.73 6.09 -4.27
N PRO A 84 15.50 6.67 -3.08
CA PRO A 84 15.64 5.92 -1.84
C PRO A 84 14.75 4.69 -1.88
N ASP A 85 15.10 3.66 -1.12
CA ASP A 85 14.29 2.44 -1.11
C ASP A 85 12.90 2.70 -0.50
N PRO A 86 11.83 2.13 -1.09
CA PRO A 86 10.48 2.27 -0.58
C PRO A 86 10.35 1.66 0.82
N PRO A 87 9.32 2.04 1.60
CA PRO A 87 9.05 1.39 2.87
C PRO A 87 8.89 -0.12 2.65
N SER A 88 9.58 -0.92 3.46
CA SER A 88 9.47 -2.37 3.41
C SER A 88 8.11 -2.77 3.97
N ILE A 89 7.12 -2.87 3.10
CA ILE A 89 5.79 -3.38 3.37
C ILE A 89 5.73 -4.78 2.75
N PRO A 90 5.34 -5.83 3.50
CA PRO A 90 5.33 -7.18 2.95
C PRO A 90 4.40 -7.28 1.74
N GLU A 91 4.76 -8.12 0.76
CA GLU A 91 3.86 -8.49 -0.32
C GLU A 91 2.73 -9.38 0.22
N THR A 92 1.77 -8.77 0.91
CA THR A 92 0.61 -9.47 1.45
C THR A 92 -0.68 -9.02 0.76
N THR A 93 -1.69 -9.88 0.82
CA THR A 93 -3.04 -9.57 0.38
C THR A 93 -3.91 -9.37 1.60
N ILE A 94 -4.41 -8.16 1.78
CA ILE A 94 -5.42 -7.87 2.78
C ILE A 94 -6.78 -8.14 2.16
N ILE A 95 -7.58 -8.98 2.81
CA ILE A 95 -8.92 -9.34 2.38
C ILE A 95 -9.93 -8.69 3.34
N LYS A 96 -10.88 -7.90 2.82
CA LYS A 96 -12.05 -7.46 3.58
C LYS A 96 -13.24 -8.35 3.23
N GLU A 97 -13.84 -8.97 4.24
CA GLU A 97 -15.11 -9.72 4.19
C GLU A 97 -16.03 -9.16 5.27
N ASP A 98 -17.14 -8.55 4.85
CA ASP A 98 -18.07 -7.80 5.71
C ASP A 98 -17.37 -6.76 6.60
N THR A 99 -17.25 -7.03 7.91
CA THR A 99 -16.61 -6.16 8.90
C THR A 99 -15.23 -6.65 9.35
N ILE A 100 -14.73 -7.73 8.75
CA ILE A 100 -13.50 -8.42 9.14
C ILE A 100 -12.44 -8.23 8.05
N TYR A 101 -11.23 -7.95 8.49
CA TYR A 101 -10.02 -7.95 7.67
C TYR A 101 -9.18 -9.17 7.98
N VAL A 102 -8.76 -9.88 6.93
CA VAL A 102 -7.92 -11.08 7.01
C VAL A 102 -6.62 -10.84 6.24
N PHE A 103 -5.48 -11.09 6.88
CA PHE A 103 -4.16 -10.84 6.29
C PHE A 103 -3.07 -11.66 7.01
N ASP A 104 -1.88 -11.70 6.42
CA ASP A 104 -0.70 -12.39 6.94
C ASP A 104 -0.05 -11.61 8.11
N ASP A 105 0.34 -12.31 9.18
CA ASP A 105 0.94 -11.72 10.39
C ASP A 105 2.29 -11.01 10.14
N SER A 106 2.97 -11.31 9.04
CA SER A 106 4.17 -10.59 8.56
C SER A 106 3.94 -9.08 8.50
N LEU A 107 2.72 -8.63 8.21
CA LEU A 107 2.38 -7.22 8.18
C LEU A 107 2.50 -6.56 9.57
N LEU A 108 2.01 -7.22 10.63
CA LEU A 108 2.16 -6.71 12.00
C LEU A 108 3.60 -6.80 12.47
N ASN A 109 4.30 -7.89 12.13
CA ASN A 109 5.70 -8.08 12.49
C ASN A 109 6.59 -7.00 11.85
N GLN A 110 6.27 -6.57 10.63
CA GLN A 110 6.96 -5.47 9.98
C GLN A 110 6.65 -4.12 10.62
N LEU A 111 5.40 -3.87 11.01
CA LEU A 111 5.02 -2.63 11.72
C LEU A 111 5.69 -2.49 13.08
N LYS A 112 5.96 -3.59 13.80
CA LYS A 112 6.73 -3.58 15.06
C LYS A 112 8.18 -3.09 14.88
N ARG A 113 8.72 -3.11 13.67
CA ARG A 113 10.09 -2.61 13.39
C ARG A 113 10.13 -1.08 13.19
N TYR A 114 8.98 -0.44 13.04
CA TYR A 114 8.86 1.01 12.88
C TYR A 114 8.54 1.74 14.20
N ASN A 115 8.28 1.01 15.28
CA ASN A 115 8.06 1.51 16.64
C ASN A 115 9.23 1.11 17.52
#